data_AF-A0A0E3ZIC3-F1
#
_entry.id   AF-A0A0E3ZIC3-F1
#
_cell.length_a   1.000
_cell.length_b   1.000
_cell.length_c   1.000
_cell.angle_alpha   90.00
_cell.angle_beta   90.00
_cell.angle_gamma   90.00
#
_symmetry.space_group_name_H-M   'P 1'
#
loop_
_entity.id
_entity.type
_entity.pdbx_description
1 polymer ?
#
loop_
_entity_poly.entity_id
_entity_poly.type
_entity_poly.pdbx_seq_one_letter_code
_entity_poly.pdbx_strand_id
1 'polypeptide(L)' 'MEEGAEVFLGLGLIGLVLGLVILILYIWSIIWAYRDAKRRRRPGILIAIMVAFVAWPIGLIIWLIIRPSVFERPV' A
#
# COMPACT_ATOMS: atom_id res chain seq x y z
N MET A 1 -25.76 4.70 -31.54
CA MET A 1 -25.67 3.65 -30.50
C MET A 1 -24.26 3.10 -30.37
N GLU A 2 -23.45 3.08 -31.43
CA GLU A 2 -22.07 2.55 -31.40
C GLU A 2 -21.09 3.41 -30.56
N GLU A 3 -21.19 4.75 -30.64
CA GLU A 3 -20.31 5.67 -29.90
C GLU A 3 -20.38 5.51 -28.36
N GLY A 4 -21.57 5.20 -27.82
CA GLY A 4 -21.75 5.00 -26.37
C GLY A 4 -21.07 3.72 -25.86
N ALA A 5 -20.98 2.69 -26.70
CA ALA A 5 -20.34 1.42 -26.35
C ALA A 5 -18.82 1.57 -26.30
N GLU A 6 -18.21 2.29 -27.26
CA GLU A 6 -16.77 2.54 -27.26
C GLU A 6 -16.30 3.34 -26.06
N VAL A 7 -17.05 4.38 -25.67
CA VAL A 7 -16.77 5.18 -24.47
C VAL A 7 -16.87 4.31 -23.21
N PHE A 8 -17.90 3.48 -23.10
CA PHE A 8 -18.07 2.57 -21.95
C PHE A 8 -16.91 1.56 -21.85
N LEU A 9 -16.52 0.95 -22.97
CA LEU A 9 -15.40 0.01 -23.02
C LEU A 9 -14.07 0.69 -22.70
N GLY A 10 -13.84 1.91 -23.21
CA GLY A 10 -12.65 2.70 -22.92
C GLY A 10 -12.52 3.05 -21.44
N LEU A 11 -13.60 3.54 -20.83
CA LEU A 11 -13.64 3.83 -19.38
C LEU A 11 -13.48 2.55 -18.54
N GLY A 12 -14.10 1.44 -18.96
CA GLY A 12 -13.96 0.14 -18.31
C GLY A 12 -12.51 -0.37 -18.31
N LEU A 13 -11.82 -0.27 -19.45
CA LEU A 13 -10.42 -0.67 -19.57
C LEU A 13 -9.52 0.20 -18.69
N ILE A 14 -9.71 1.53 -18.71
CA ILE A 14 -8.96 2.46 -17.85
C ILE A 14 -9.17 2.11 -16.38
N GLY A 15 -10.42 1.89 -15.96
CA GLY A 15 -10.76 1.49 -14.60
C GLY A 15 -10.09 0.18 -14.19
N LEU A 16 -10.05 -0.82 -15.08
CA LEU A 16 -9.42 -2.11 -14.83
C LEU A 16 -7.90 -1.98 -14.66
N VAL A 17 -7.24 -1.22 -15.54
CA VAL A 17 -5.80 -0.98 -15.47
C VAL A 17 -5.44 -0.23 -14.19
N LEU A 18 -6.17 0.84 -13.86
CA LEU A 18 -5.97 1.60 -12.63
C LEU A 18 -6.20 0.74 -11.38
N GLY A 19 -7.28 -0.05 -11.37
CA GLY A 19 -7.57 -0.98 -10.28
C GLY A 19 -6.45 -2.00 -10.07
N LEU A 20 -5.89 -2.55 -11.15
CA LEU A 20 -4.78 -3.49 -11.09
C LEU A 20 -3.50 -2.84 -10.54
N VAL A 21 -3.18 -1.63 -11.00
CA VAL A 21 -2.02 -0.86 -10.49
C VAL A 21 -2.18 -0.57 -9.00
N ILE A 22 -3.36 -0.10 -8.57
CA ILE A 22 -3.66 0.15 -7.16
C ILE A 22 -3.52 -1.14 -6.33
N LEU A 23 -4.04 -2.26 -6.82
CA LEU A 23 -3.93 -3.56 -6.14
C LEU A 23 -2.48 -4.01 -5.98
N ILE A 24 -1.66 -3.86 -7.02
CA ILE A 24 -0.22 -4.19 -6.97
C ILE A 24 0.49 -3.31 -5.94
N LEU A 25 0.25 -1.99 -5.97
CA LEU A 25 0.85 -1.05 -5.02
C LEU A 25 0.39 -1.31 -3.58
N TYR A 26 -0.88 -1.64 -3.39
CA TYR A 26 -1.44 -2.03 -2.10
C TYR A 26 -0.70 -3.25 -1.53
N ILE A 27 -0.64 -4.36 -2.27
CA ILE A 27 0.03 -5.59 -1.83
C ILE A 27 1.52 -5.33 -1.58
N TRP A 28 2.19 -4.64 -2.50
CA TRP A 28 3.60 -4.31 -2.39
C TRP A 28 3.89 -3.47 -1.13
N SER A 29 3.04 -2.49 -0.81
CA SER A 29 3.19 -1.64 0.37
C SER A 29 3.09 -2.41 1.68
N ILE A 30 2.19 -3.41 1.77
CA ILE A 30 2.03 -4.26 2.96
C ILE A 30 3.28 -5.11 3.17
N ILE A 31 3.75 -5.78 2.11
CA ILE A 31 4.96 -6.60 2.15
C ILE A 31 6.18 -5.74 2.52
N TRP A 32 6.28 -4.55 1.93
CA TRP A 32 7.36 -3.61 2.21
C TRP A 32 7.34 -3.16 3.67
N ALA A 33 6.19 -2.73 4.19
CA ALA A 33 6.05 -2.24 5.56
C ALA A 33 6.36 -3.33 6.59
N TYR A 34 5.93 -4.57 6.34
CA TYR A 34 6.31 -5.74 7.15
C TYR A 34 7.83 -5.92 7.24
N ARG A 35 8.51 -5.90 6.08
CA ARG A 35 9.97 -6.09 6.01
C ARG A 35 10.72 -4.91 6.63
N ASP A 36 10.25 -3.69 6.42
CA ASP A 36 10.83 -2.47 7.00
C ASP A 36 10.72 -2.46 8.52
N ALA A 37 9.55 -2.82 9.07
CA ALA A 37 9.34 -2.95 10.51
C ALA A 37 10.24 -4.03 11.12
N LYS A 38 10.36 -5.21 10.48
CA LYS A 38 11.29 -6.26 10.93
C LYS A 38 12.74 -5.80 10.95
N ARG A 39 13.19 -5.07 9.92
CA ARG A 39 14.56 -4.50 9.87
C ARG A 39 14.82 -3.51 11.01
N ARG A 40 13.78 -2.83 11.47
CA ARG A 40 13.82 -1.87 12.59
C ARG A 40 13.51 -2.49 13.95
N ARG A 41 13.47 -3.83 14.06
CA ARG A 41 13.13 -4.59 15.29
C ARG A 41 11.76 -4.23 15.88
N ARG A 42 10.82 -3.79 15.03
CA ARG A 42 9.42 -3.52 15.40
C ARG A 42 8.51 -4.70 14.98
N PRO A 43 7.35 -4.89 15.61
CA PRO A 43 6.44 -6.00 15.31
C PRO A 43 5.88 -5.89 13.89
N GLY A 44 6.51 -6.57 12.93
CA GLY A 44 6.18 -6.42 11.50
C GLY A 44 4.75 -6.82 11.12
N ILE A 45 4.16 -7.80 11.80
CA ILE A 45 2.76 -8.22 11.57
C ILE A 45 1.80 -7.09 11.94
N LEU A 46 2.02 -6.43 13.08
CA LEU A 46 1.18 -5.32 13.53
C LEU A 46 1.22 -4.16 12.53
N ILE A 47 2.41 -3.82 12.03
CA ILE A 47 2.57 -2.78 11.02
C ILE A 47 1.91 -3.18 9.69
N ALA A 48 2.04 -4.44 9.26
CA ALA A 48 1.39 -4.93 8.05
C ALA A 48 -0.13 -4.84 8.13
N ILE A 49 -0.72 -5.23 9.27
CA ILE A 49 -2.16 -5.12 9.54
C ILE A 49 -2.59 -3.65 9.54
N MET A 50 -1.79 -2.76 10.14
CA MET A 50 -2.06 -1.33 10.13
C MET A 50 -2.10 -0.77 8.69
N VAL A 51 -1.12 -1.13 7.86
CA VAL A 51 -1.08 -0.68 6.45
C VAL A 51 -2.22 -1.27 5.62
N ALA A 52 -2.62 -2.52 5.88
CA ALA A 52 -3.70 -3.20 5.16
C ALA A 52 -5.09 -2.67 5.53
N PHE A 53 -5.38 -2.46 6.83
CA PHE A 53 -6.76 -2.32 7.30
C PHE A 53 -7.12 -0.93 7.85
N VAL A 54 -6.15 -0.08 8.23
CA VAL A 54 -6.46 1.23 8.86
C VAL A 54 -6.82 2.31 7.82
N ALA A 55 -6.57 2.03 6.54
CA ALA A 55 -6.85 2.79 5.32
C ALA A 55 -5.55 2.92 4.53
N TRP A 56 -5.40 2.18 3.44
CA TRP A 56 -4.37 2.49 2.47
C TRP A 56 -4.78 3.75 1.69
N PRO A 57 -3.91 4.76 1.51
CA PRO A 57 -2.48 4.81 1.83
C PRO A 57 -2.13 5.40 3.22
N ILE A 58 -3.12 5.84 4.00
CA ILE A 58 -2.93 6.50 5.31
C ILE A 58 -2.10 5.64 6.28
N GLY A 59 -2.37 4.33 6.40
CA GLY A 59 -1.59 3.44 7.25
C GLY A 59 -0.11 3.36 6.86
N LEU A 60 0.18 3.43 5.56
CA LEU A 60 1.56 3.50 5.06
C LEU A 60 2.23 4.83 5.45
N ILE A 61 1.50 5.94 5.32
CA ILE A 61 1.99 7.27 5.70
C ILE A 61 2.28 7.34 7.20
N ILE A 62 1.38 6.81 8.04
CA ILE A 62 1.59 6.74 9.49
C ILE A 62 2.89 5.98 9.79
N TRP A 63 3.08 4.81 9.18
CA TRP A 63 4.33 4.05 9.37
C TRP A 63 5.56 4.84 8.95
N LEU A 64 5.52 5.55 7.82
CA LEU A 64 6.64 6.37 7.34
C LEU A 64 7.01 7.51 8.30
N ILE A 65 6.03 8.08 9.00
CA ILE A 65 6.23 9.17 9.97
C ILE A 65 6.81 8.62 11.29
N ILE A 66 6.26 7.54 11.82
CA ILE A 66 6.61 7.05 13.16
C ILE A 66 7.78 6.05 13.17
N ARG A 67 8.19 5.53 12.01
CA ARG A 67 9.22 4.48 11.97
C ARG A 67 10.53 4.96 12.60
N PRO A 68 11.17 4.14 13.46
CA PRO A 68 12.43 4.52 14.10
C PRO A 68 13.56 4.69 13.08
N SER A 69 14.55 5.53 13.37
CA SER A 69 15.79 5.52 12.58
C SER A 69 16.52 4.19 12.77
N VAL A 70 17.32 3.75 11.80
CA VAL A 70 18.06 2.47 11.85
C VAL A 70 19.09 2.44 13.01
N PHE A 71 19.32 3.58 13.67
CA PHE A 71 20.36 3.81 14.67
C PHE A 71 19.89 3.81 16.13
N GLU A 72 18.73 3.24 16.46
CA GLU A 72 18.40 2.99 17.87
C GLU A 72 19.29 1.85 18.41
N ARG A 73 20.48 2.23 18.93
CA ARG A 73 21.33 1.34 19.72
C ARG A 73 20.59 1.00 21.02
N PRO A 74 20.66 -0.24 21.50
CA PRO A 74 20.17 -0.56 22.84
C PRO A 74 20.96 0.26 23.85
N VAL A 75 20.25 1.02 24.69
CA VAL A 75 20.76 1.57 25.95
C VAL A 75 20.65 0.48 27.01
#